data_AF-A0A935MVW0-F1
#
_entry.id   AF-A0A935MVW0-F1
#
_cell.length_a   1.000
_cell.length_b   1.000
_cell.length_c   1.000
_cell.angle_alpha   90.00
_cell.angle_beta   90.00
_cell.angle_gamma   90.00
#
_symmetry.space_group_name_H-M   'P 1'
#
loop_
_entity.id
_entity.type
_entity.pdbx_description
1 polymer ?
#
loop_
_entity_poly.entity_id
_entity_poly.type
_entity_poly.pdbx_seq_one_letter_code
_entity_poly.pdbx_strand_id
1 'polypeptide(L)'
;MAINVGEIALTDFFSRLVIDSSGKLNVASIVKKPKDEATVKPVADKSTDAPATATATATVPATNDKPVVPIKIAKITLQNGTVNFSDFFVKPNYSVNVAKLGGRITGLSSAADTVADMELRGTYANTAPVQILAKLNPLAAKSYLDLKADITGVDLVGFSPYSGKYAGYNIEKGKLSLNVAYKLENNQLSAENHLFLDQFTFGNKVESPDATSLPVNLAISRLRITGVKLI
;
A
#
# COMPACT_ATOMS: atom_id res chain seq x y z
N MET A 1 -6.25 -26.64 15.26
CA MET A 1 -7.16 -26.46 14.11
C MET A 1 -6.38 -25.77 13.01
N ALA A 2 -6.43 -26.26 11.77
CA ALA A 2 -5.74 -25.68 10.62
C ALA A 2 -6.73 -25.50 9.47
N ILE A 3 -6.57 -24.44 8.68
CA ILE A 3 -7.41 -24.12 7.52
C ILE A 3 -6.59 -24.44 6.27
N ASN A 4 -7.04 -25.41 5.49
CA ASN A 4 -6.43 -25.79 4.22
C ASN A 4 -7.43 -25.57 3.10
N VAL A 5 -7.08 -24.73 2.14
CA VAL A 5 -7.87 -24.44 0.95
C VAL A 5 -7.06 -24.89 -0.27
N GLY A 6 -7.65 -25.75 -1.10
CA GLY A 6 -7.02 -26.19 -2.34
C GLY A 6 -6.98 -25.06 -3.36
N GLU A 7 -8.14 -24.57 -3.77
CA GLU A 7 -8.26 -23.52 -4.78
C GLU A 7 -9.32 -22.49 -4.41
N ILE A 8 -9.03 -21.24 -4.74
CA ILE A 8 -10.00 -20.14 -4.77
C ILE A 8 -10.02 -19.62 -6.21
N ALA A 9 -11.20 -19.61 -6.82
CA ALA A 9 -11.39 -19.02 -8.15
C ALA A 9 -12.37 -17.84 -8.04
N LEU A 10 -11.93 -16.68 -8.53
CA LEU A 10 -12.73 -15.46 -8.56
C LEU A 10 -12.84 -15.00 -10.01
N THR A 11 -14.07 -14.96 -10.52
CA THR A 11 -14.40 -14.48 -11.86
C THR A 11 -15.33 -13.28 -11.75
N ASP A 12 -15.14 -12.28 -12.60
CA ASP A 12 -15.95 -11.05 -12.64
C ASP A 12 -16.03 -10.34 -11.28
N PHE A 13 -14.95 -10.45 -10.48
CA PHE A 13 -14.92 -9.90 -9.14
C PHE A 13 -14.78 -8.38 -9.15
N PHE A 14 -15.33 -7.75 -8.13
CA PHE A 14 -15.25 -6.30 -7.93
C PHE A 14 -14.66 -5.98 -6.55
N SER A 15 -13.78 -4.98 -6.50
CA SER A 15 -13.27 -4.44 -5.24
C SER A 15 -13.21 -2.92 -5.27
N ARG A 16 -13.31 -2.31 -4.08
CA ARG A 16 -13.15 -0.87 -3.89
C ARG A 16 -12.07 -0.59 -2.85
N LEU A 17 -11.05 0.13 -3.28
CA LEU A 17 -9.98 0.64 -2.44
C LEU A 17 -10.19 2.15 -2.25
N VAL A 18 -10.23 2.58 -0.99
CA VAL A 18 -10.51 3.97 -0.64
C VAL A 18 -9.49 4.46 0.35
N ILE A 19 -8.79 5.54 0.00
CA ILE A 19 -8.07 6.38 0.94
C ILE A 19 -9.05 7.46 1.41
N ASP A 20 -9.36 7.47 2.71
CA ASP A 20 -10.24 8.47 3.30
C ASP A 20 -9.55 9.85 3.40
N SER A 21 -10.30 10.87 3.82
CA SER A 21 -9.76 12.22 3.98
C SER A 21 -8.68 12.34 5.06
N SER A 22 -8.48 11.31 5.90
CA SER A 22 -7.39 11.23 6.88
C SER A 22 -6.16 10.51 6.34
N GLY A 23 -6.19 10.05 5.09
CA GLY A 23 -5.10 9.31 4.46
C GLY A 23 -5.09 7.81 4.80
N LYS A 24 -6.17 7.27 5.38
CA LYS A 24 -6.24 5.85 5.77
C LYS A 24 -6.94 5.02 4.70
N LEU A 25 -6.35 3.86 4.42
CA LEU A 25 -6.89 2.89 3.48
C LEU A 25 -7.95 1.99 4.16
N ASN A 26 -9.11 1.82 3.52
CA ASN A 26 -10.21 1.01 4.04
C ASN A 26 -9.83 -0.44 4.38
N VAL A 27 -8.96 -1.08 3.58
CA VAL A 27 -8.55 -2.49 3.80
C VAL A 27 -7.50 -2.68 4.90
N ALA A 28 -6.89 -1.60 5.42
CA ALA A 28 -5.90 -1.69 6.50
C ALA A 28 -6.50 -2.24 7.81
N SER A 29 -7.82 -2.12 7.97
CA SER A 29 -8.56 -2.63 9.13
C SER A 29 -8.79 -4.15 9.10
N ILE A 30 -8.59 -4.81 7.94
CA ILE A 30 -8.73 -6.27 7.79
C ILE A 30 -7.56 -7.00 8.46
N VAL A 31 -6.37 -6.40 8.44
CA VAL A 31 -5.19 -6.90 9.14
C VAL A 31 -5.30 -6.47 10.60
N LYS A 32 -5.94 -7.30 11.44
CA LYS A 32 -6.04 -7.06 12.88
C LYS A 32 -4.65 -6.93 13.49
N LYS A 33 -4.26 -5.73 13.89
CA LYS A 33 -3.31 -5.55 14.98
C LYS A 33 -4.04 -5.95 16.28
N PRO A 34 -3.41 -6.70 17.19
CA PRO A 34 -3.97 -6.87 18.53
C PRO A 34 -4.19 -5.47 19.10
N LYS A 35 -5.46 -5.13 19.34
CA LYS A 35 -5.83 -3.87 19.96
C LYS A 35 -5.66 -4.09 21.46
N ASP A 36 -4.69 -3.42 22.06
CA ASP A 36 -4.64 -3.22 23.50
C ASP A 36 -5.83 -2.32 23.88
N GLU A 37 -6.99 -2.93 24.12
CA GLU A 37 -8.11 -2.25 24.76
C GLU A 37 -7.94 -2.38 26.28
N ALA A 38 -7.40 -1.32 26.89
CA ALA A 38 -7.68 -0.99 28.28
C ALA A 38 -7.41 0.51 28.54
N THR A 39 -8.18 1.41 27.91
CA THR A 39 -8.35 2.76 28.46
C THR A 39 -9.44 2.73 29.53
N VAL A 40 -9.06 2.24 30.71
CA VAL A 40 -9.85 2.46 31.92
C VAL A 40 -9.67 3.94 32.29
N LYS A 41 -10.76 4.70 32.28
CA LYS A 41 -10.83 6.08 32.81
C LYS A 41 -10.34 6.08 34.27
N PRO A 42 -9.43 6.99 34.68
CA PRO A 42 -9.14 7.18 36.09
C PRO A 42 -10.26 8.03 36.72
N VAL A 43 -10.92 7.48 37.74
CA VAL A 43 -11.64 8.30 38.73
C VAL A 43 -10.66 8.48 39.89
N ALA A 44 -10.28 9.73 40.14
CA ALA A 44 -9.49 10.11 41.28
C ALA A 44 -10.39 10.22 42.52
N ASP A 45 -10.00 9.61 43.63
CA ASP A 45 -9.97 10.34 44.90
C ASP A 45 -8.90 9.80 45.87
N LYS A 46 -8.32 10.72 46.63
CA LYS A 46 -7.15 10.61 47.54
C LYS A 46 -7.57 9.96 48.88
N SER A 47 -6.74 9.39 49.78
CA SER A 47 -5.46 9.81 50.36
C SER A 47 -4.89 8.70 51.30
N THR A 48 -3.55 8.56 51.36
CA THR A 48 -2.59 8.32 52.50
C THR A 48 -2.91 7.21 53.54
N ASP A 49 -2.01 6.28 53.93
CA ASP A 49 -0.62 6.39 54.43
C ASP A 49 0.11 5.00 54.44
N ALA A 50 1.46 5.01 54.53
CA ALA A 50 2.41 3.90 54.31
C ALA A 50 2.76 3.05 55.57
N PRO A 51 3.81 2.20 55.61
CA PRO A 51 4.12 0.98 54.84
C PRO A 51 4.52 -0.25 55.72
N ALA A 52 4.34 -1.51 55.26
CA ALA A 52 5.17 -2.64 55.75
C ALA A 52 5.09 -3.94 54.90
N THR A 53 6.29 -4.44 54.56
CA THR A 53 6.72 -5.86 54.40
C THR A 53 6.15 -6.77 53.30
N ALA A 54 7.01 -6.97 52.30
CA ALA A 54 7.42 -8.21 51.62
C ALA A 54 6.47 -9.43 51.61
N THR A 55 6.06 -9.86 50.40
CA THR A 55 6.08 -11.28 50.03
C THR A 55 6.19 -11.43 48.52
N ALA A 56 7.07 -12.34 48.09
CA ALA A 56 7.30 -12.69 46.70
C ALA A 56 6.00 -13.18 46.03
N THR A 57 5.76 -12.73 44.80
CA THR A 57 4.88 -13.44 43.87
C THR A 57 5.51 -13.39 42.50
N ALA A 58 5.72 -14.59 41.96
CA ALA A 58 6.37 -14.84 40.68
C ALA A 58 5.73 -14.02 39.55
N THR A 59 6.54 -13.24 38.86
CA THR A 59 6.21 -12.73 37.52
C THR A 59 6.20 -13.92 36.56
N VAL A 60 5.03 -14.50 36.35
CA VAL A 60 4.76 -15.31 35.16
C VAL A 60 4.78 -14.33 33.98
N PRO A 61 5.64 -14.51 32.96
CA PRO A 61 5.49 -13.76 31.73
C PRO A 61 4.15 -14.21 31.12
N ALA A 62 3.17 -13.31 31.07
CA ALA A 62 2.00 -13.53 30.24
C ALA A 62 2.45 -13.43 28.78
N THR A 63 2.96 -14.53 28.22
CA THR A 63 3.01 -14.72 26.78
C THR A 63 1.57 -14.82 26.31
N ASN A 64 0.97 -13.68 25.96
CA ASN A 64 -0.23 -13.63 25.14
C ASN A 64 0.12 -14.02 23.69
N ASP A 65 0.75 -15.19 23.51
CA ASP A 65 0.90 -15.82 22.20
C ASP A 65 -0.40 -16.54 21.90
N LYS A 66 -1.39 -15.75 21.45
CA LYS A 66 -2.60 -16.34 20.88
C LYS A 66 -2.17 -17.26 19.74
N PRO A 67 -2.55 -18.56 19.74
CA PRO A 67 -2.14 -19.47 18.70
C PRO A 67 -2.57 -18.95 17.33
N VAL A 68 -1.60 -18.67 16.46
CA VAL A 68 -1.87 -18.33 15.06
C VAL A 68 -2.44 -19.58 14.41
N VAL A 69 -3.72 -19.54 14.02
CA VAL A 69 -4.36 -20.64 13.29
C VAL A 69 -3.58 -20.85 11.98
N PRO A 70 -2.99 -22.03 11.74
CA PRO A 70 -2.28 -22.29 10.50
C PRO A 70 -3.23 -22.21 9.31
N ILE A 71 -2.89 -21.38 8.32
CA ILE A 71 -3.64 -21.20 7.08
C ILE A 71 -2.75 -21.62 5.91
N LYS A 72 -3.29 -22.41 4.98
CA LYS A 72 -2.68 -22.74 3.69
C LYS A 72 -3.70 -22.62 2.57
N ILE A 73 -3.34 -21.94 1.50
CA ILE A 73 -4.12 -21.79 0.27
C ILE A 73 -3.20 -22.16 -0.89
N ALA A 74 -3.48 -23.28 -1.57
CA ALA A 74 -2.55 -23.78 -2.58
C ALA A 74 -2.58 -22.90 -3.84
N LYS A 75 -3.76 -22.46 -4.28
CA LYS A 75 -3.90 -21.62 -5.47
C LYS A 75 -5.07 -20.63 -5.35
N ILE A 76 -4.85 -19.42 -5.85
CA ILE A 76 -5.88 -18.41 -6.10
C ILE A 76 -5.80 -18.03 -7.58
N THR A 77 -6.92 -18.09 -8.29
CA THR A 77 -7.04 -17.66 -9.69
C THR A 77 -7.99 -16.47 -9.77
N LEU A 78 -7.55 -15.42 -10.46
CA LEU A 78 -8.29 -14.18 -10.66
C LEU A 78 -8.59 -14.01 -12.16
N GLN A 79 -9.84 -13.78 -12.51
CA GLN A 79 -10.26 -13.58 -13.89
C GLN A 79 -11.25 -12.42 -14.02
N ASN A 80 -10.98 -11.54 -14.98
CA ASN A 80 -11.85 -10.44 -15.38
C ASN A 80 -12.31 -9.53 -14.23
N GLY A 81 -11.42 -9.28 -13.28
CA GLY A 81 -11.71 -8.43 -12.13
C GLY A 81 -11.66 -6.95 -12.43
N THR A 82 -12.32 -6.18 -11.57
CA THR A 82 -12.32 -4.72 -11.60
C THR A 82 -12.05 -4.16 -10.21
N VAL A 83 -11.11 -3.22 -10.11
CA VAL A 83 -10.80 -2.52 -8.85
C VAL A 83 -11.00 -1.02 -9.05
N ASN A 84 -11.87 -0.44 -8.23
CA ASN A 84 -12.02 1.02 -8.16
C ASN A 84 -11.13 1.56 -7.04
N PHE A 85 -10.25 2.50 -7.38
CA PHE A 85 -9.47 3.24 -6.41
C PHE A 85 -9.99 4.68 -6.30
N SER A 86 -10.20 5.14 -5.08
CA SER A 86 -10.56 6.53 -4.78
C SER A 86 -9.69 7.08 -3.66
N ASP A 87 -9.18 8.29 -3.85
CA ASP A 87 -8.39 9.02 -2.87
C ASP A 87 -9.09 10.34 -2.53
N PHE A 88 -9.60 10.41 -1.30
CA PHE A 88 -10.28 11.57 -0.72
C PHE A 88 -9.35 12.47 0.12
N PHE A 89 -8.07 12.11 0.25
CA PHE A 89 -7.05 12.89 0.96
C PHE A 89 -6.55 14.08 0.13
N VAL A 90 -6.59 13.97 -1.21
CA VAL A 90 -6.26 15.05 -2.14
C VAL A 90 -7.50 15.77 -2.65
N LYS A 91 -7.34 17.03 -3.04
CA LYS A 91 -8.40 17.89 -3.59
C LYS A 91 -7.96 18.51 -4.93
N PRO A 92 -8.79 18.43 -5.99
CA PRO A 92 -10.02 17.64 -6.09
C PRO A 92 -9.76 16.15 -5.88
N ASN A 93 -10.78 15.37 -5.50
CA ASN A 93 -10.59 13.95 -5.18
C ASN A 93 -10.09 13.20 -6.42
N TYR A 94 -9.21 12.24 -6.23
CA TYR A 94 -8.71 11.40 -7.30
C TYR A 94 -9.48 10.07 -7.34
N SER A 95 -9.78 9.57 -8.54
CA SER A 95 -10.42 8.26 -8.72
C SER A 95 -10.01 7.63 -10.05
N VAL A 96 -9.78 6.33 -10.02
CA VAL A 96 -9.37 5.56 -11.20
C VAL A 96 -9.87 4.12 -11.10
N ASN A 97 -9.95 3.47 -12.25
CA ASN A 97 -10.31 2.07 -12.37
C ASN A 97 -9.11 1.25 -12.86
N VAL A 98 -8.93 0.07 -12.30
CA VAL A 98 -8.10 -0.99 -12.87
C VAL A 98 -9.03 -2.09 -13.35
N ALA A 99 -9.13 -2.23 -14.67
CA ALA A 99 -10.00 -3.20 -15.34
C ALA A 99 -9.21 -4.42 -15.81
N LYS A 100 -9.93 -5.46 -16.24
CA LYS A 100 -9.38 -6.70 -16.81
C LYS A 100 -8.32 -7.33 -15.91
N LEU A 101 -8.50 -7.18 -14.59
CA LEU A 101 -7.55 -7.69 -13.61
C LEU A 101 -7.61 -9.21 -13.63
N GLY A 102 -6.47 -9.84 -13.90
CA GLY A 102 -6.33 -11.28 -13.90
C GLY A 102 -4.97 -11.70 -13.38
N GLY A 103 -4.85 -12.96 -12.97
CA GLY A 103 -3.60 -13.46 -12.42
C GLY A 103 -3.77 -14.66 -11.52
N ARG A 104 -2.69 -14.97 -10.80
CA ARG A 104 -2.61 -16.11 -9.90
C ARG A 104 -1.75 -15.81 -8.68
N ILE A 105 -2.10 -16.46 -7.57
CA ILE A 105 -1.27 -16.55 -6.37
C ILE A 105 -1.14 -18.04 -6.03
N THR A 106 0.07 -18.52 -5.78
CA THR A 106 0.32 -19.95 -5.47
C THR A 106 1.15 -20.08 -4.20
N GLY A 107 0.72 -20.98 -3.30
CA GLY A 107 1.46 -21.31 -2.09
C GLY A 107 1.31 -20.31 -0.93
N LEU A 108 0.16 -19.64 -0.81
CA LEU A 108 -0.08 -18.71 0.30
C LEU A 108 -0.21 -19.50 1.62
N SER A 109 0.54 -19.12 2.64
CA SER A 109 0.62 -19.85 3.90
C SER A 109 1.00 -18.93 5.05
N SER A 110 0.51 -19.21 6.26
CA SER A 110 0.89 -18.48 7.48
C SER A 110 2.19 -18.98 8.12
N ALA A 111 2.83 -20.01 7.57
CA ALA A 111 4.12 -20.51 8.05
C ALA A 111 5.26 -19.54 7.71
N ALA A 112 6.19 -19.32 8.65
CA ALA A 112 7.27 -18.34 8.51
C ALA A 112 8.22 -18.65 7.33
N ASP A 113 8.53 -19.92 7.10
CA ASP A 113 9.49 -20.37 6.09
C ASP A 113 8.86 -20.60 4.71
N THR A 114 7.70 -19.99 4.44
CA THR A 114 7.00 -20.12 3.17
C THR A 114 6.93 -18.79 2.44
N VAL A 115 6.96 -18.84 1.11
CA VAL A 115 6.83 -17.66 0.26
C VAL A 115 5.92 -18.05 -0.91
N ALA A 116 4.88 -17.26 -1.14
CA ALA A 116 3.96 -17.43 -2.24
C ALA A 116 4.44 -16.67 -3.47
N ASP A 117 4.20 -17.22 -4.65
CA ASP A 117 4.40 -16.53 -5.93
C ASP A 117 3.08 -15.87 -6.36
N MET A 118 3.16 -14.64 -6.85
CA MET A 118 2.04 -13.86 -7.37
C MET A 118 2.39 -13.25 -8.71
N GLU A 119 1.44 -13.36 -9.64
CA GLU A 119 1.46 -12.67 -10.92
C GLU A 119 0.10 -12.03 -11.14
N LEU A 120 0.07 -10.72 -11.38
CA LEU A 120 -1.13 -9.97 -11.70
C LEU A 120 -0.92 -9.16 -12.97
N ARG A 121 -1.97 -9.01 -13.77
CA ARG A 121 -2.02 -8.17 -14.96
C ARG A 121 -3.36 -7.45 -15.02
N GLY A 122 -3.37 -6.24 -15.55
CA GLY A 122 -4.60 -5.49 -15.73
C GLY A 122 -4.41 -4.25 -16.60
N THR A 123 -5.41 -3.39 -16.62
CA THR A 123 -5.37 -2.13 -17.35
C THR A 123 -5.80 -0.99 -16.44
N TYR A 124 -4.85 -0.13 -16.10
CA TYR A 124 -5.09 1.10 -15.35
C TYR A 124 -5.74 2.16 -16.25
N ALA A 125 -6.76 2.84 -15.72
CA ALA A 125 -7.56 3.85 -16.40
C ALA A 125 -8.09 3.39 -17.78
N ASN A 126 -8.28 2.09 -17.97
CA ASN A 126 -8.66 1.45 -19.24
C ASN A 126 -7.68 1.62 -20.41
N THR A 127 -6.51 2.23 -20.20
CA THR A 127 -5.54 2.52 -21.28
C THR A 127 -4.14 2.00 -21.01
N ALA A 128 -3.67 1.99 -19.76
CA ALA A 128 -2.28 1.67 -19.43
C ALA A 128 -2.14 0.23 -18.93
N PRO A 129 -1.43 -0.67 -19.64
CA PRO A 129 -1.19 -2.02 -19.15
C PRO A 129 -0.31 -1.98 -17.90
N VAL A 130 -0.67 -2.80 -16.91
CA VAL A 130 0.11 -2.99 -15.70
C VAL A 130 0.40 -4.47 -15.51
N GLN A 131 1.63 -4.78 -15.12
CA GLN A 131 2.04 -6.11 -14.69
C GLN A 131 2.71 -6.02 -13.32
N ILE A 132 2.43 -7.02 -12.47
CA ILE A 132 3.00 -7.16 -11.14
C ILE A 132 3.46 -8.60 -10.99
N LEU A 133 4.72 -8.78 -10.64
CA LEU A 133 5.31 -10.04 -10.23
C LEU A 133 5.76 -9.89 -8.79
N ALA A 134 5.37 -10.80 -7.90
CA ALA A 134 5.83 -10.73 -6.53
C ALA A 134 6.04 -12.11 -5.92
N LYS A 135 7.00 -12.15 -4.99
CA LYS A 135 7.13 -13.17 -3.97
C LYS A 135 6.69 -12.57 -2.65
N LEU A 136 5.76 -13.20 -1.95
CA LEU A 136 5.20 -12.60 -0.73
C LEU A 136 4.82 -13.63 0.33
N ASN A 137 4.86 -13.21 1.59
CA ASN A 137 4.22 -13.92 2.69
C ASN A 137 3.52 -12.91 3.61
N PRO A 138 2.26 -12.55 3.31
CA PRO A 138 1.51 -11.59 4.10
C PRO A 138 0.84 -12.21 5.33
N LEU A 139 0.78 -13.55 5.42
CA LEU A 139 0.09 -14.27 6.51
C LEU A 139 1.03 -14.70 7.64
N ALA A 140 2.34 -14.70 7.43
CA ALA A 140 3.33 -14.91 8.48
C ALA A 140 3.39 -13.73 9.45
N ALA A 141 3.84 -14.01 10.68
CA ALA A 141 4.04 -12.99 11.71
C ALA A 141 4.99 -11.86 11.28
N LYS A 142 6.03 -12.21 10.51
CA LYS A 142 6.89 -11.26 9.81
C LYS A 142 6.54 -11.29 8.34
N SER A 143 5.96 -10.21 7.84
CA SER A 143 5.61 -10.13 6.42
C SER A 143 6.85 -10.04 5.55
N TYR A 144 6.80 -10.74 4.41
CA TYR A 144 7.82 -10.69 3.36
C TYR A 144 7.20 -10.20 2.05
N LEU A 145 7.92 -9.38 1.30
CA LEU A 145 7.56 -8.96 -0.06
C LEU A 145 8.84 -8.76 -0.88
N ASP A 146 8.86 -9.30 -2.10
CA ASP A 146 9.78 -8.93 -3.17
C ASP A 146 8.92 -8.75 -4.41
N LEU A 147 8.70 -7.50 -4.80
CA LEU A 147 7.75 -7.09 -5.82
C LEU A 147 8.48 -6.35 -6.94
N LYS A 148 8.15 -6.72 -8.17
CA LYS A 148 8.46 -5.96 -9.37
C LYS A 148 7.15 -5.59 -10.05
N ALA A 149 6.99 -4.33 -10.42
CA ALA A 149 5.84 -3.91 -11.20
C ALA A 149 6.26 -2.91 -12.27
N ASP A 150 5.60 -3.00 -13.40
CA ASP A 150 5.76 -2.10 -14.53
C ASP A 150 4.40 -1.62 -15.01
N ILE A 151 4.38 -0.34 -15.41
CA ILE A 151 3.23 0.29 -16.02
C ILE A 151 3.73 1.30 -17.05
N THR A 152 3.09 1.35 -18.21
CA THR A 152 3.54 2.21 -19.33
C THR A 152 2.39 3.02 -19.90
N GLY A 153 2.69 4.24 -20.36
CA GLY A 153 1.73 5.09 -21.07
C GLY A 153 0.60 5.64 -20.19
N VAL A 154 0.82 5.77 -18.88
CA VAL A 154 -0.14 6.38 -17.95
C VAL A 154 -0.35 7.84 -18.31
N ASP A 155 -1.60 8.28 -18.40
CA ASP A 155 -1.91 9.70 -18.60
C ASP A 155 -1.67 10.51 -17.34
N LEU A 156 -0.75 11.47 -17.40
CA LEU A 156 -0.38 12.28 -16.24
C LEU A 156 -1.40 13.36 -15.89
N VAL A 157 -2.29 13.75 -16.81
CA VAL A 157 -3.30 14.78 -16.54
C VAL A 157 -4.18 14.37 -15.36
N GLY A 158 -4.48 13.07 -15.24
CA GLY A 158 -5.24 12.49 -14.13
C GLY A 158 -4.56 12.65 -12.75
N PHE A 159 -3.27 12.96 -12.70
CA PHE A 159 -2.51 13.16 -11.46
C PHE A 159 -2.46 14.63 -11.01
N SER A 160 -3.15 15.53 -11.71
CA SER A 160 -3.25 16.95 -11.32
C SER A 160 -3.65 17.20 -9.85
N PRO A 161 -4.52 16.40 -9.20
CA PRO A 161 -4.76 16.53 -7.76
C PRO A 161 -3.50 16.49 -6.89
N TYR A 162 -2.53 15.66 -7.26
CA TYR A 162 -1.28 15.51 -6.52
C TYR A 162 -0.27 16.60 -6.88
N SER A 163 -0.13 16.92 -8.17
CA SER A 163 0.79 17.99 -8.60
C SER A 163 0.32 19.36 -8.12
N GLY A 164 -0.99 19.62 -8.12
CA GLY A 164 -1.57 20.84 -7.57
C GLY A 164 -1.26 20.98 -6.08
N LYS A 165 -1.44 19.89 -5.31
CA LYS A 165 -1.15 19.87 -3.87
C LYS A 165 0.32 20.13 -3.56
N TYR A 166 1.24 19.41 -4.21
CA TYR A 166 2.66 19.40 -3.82
C TYR A 166 3.60 20.23 -4.70
N ALA A 167 3.28 20.41 -5.98
CA ALA A 167 4.06 21.24 -6.89
C ALA A 167 3.44 22.63 -7.13
N GLY A 168 2.15 22.83 -6.79
CA GLY A 168 1.44 24.09 -7.02
C GLY A 168 1.05 24.32 -8.48
N TYR A 169 1.01 23.28 -9.31
CA TYR A 169 0.61 23.37 -10.72
C TYR A 169 -0.19 22.13 -11.13
N ASN A 170 -1.21 22.32 -11.97
CA ASN A 170 -1.84 21.21 -12.67
C ASN A 170 -0.93 20.64 -13.75
N ILE A 171 -1.24 19.44 -14.23
CA ILE A 171 -0.54 18.83 -15.38
C ILE A 171 -1.41 19.06 -16.61
N GLU A 172 -0.86 19.76 -17.61
CA GLU A 172 -1.54 19.98 -18.88
C GLU A 172 -1.38 18.79 -19.82
N LYS A 173 -0.18 18.20 -19.83
CA LYS A 173 0.16 17.09 -20.72
C LYS A 173 1.28 16.24 -20.14
N GLY A 174 1.27 14.95 -20.49
CA GLY A 174 2.41 14.06 -20.36
C GLY A 174 1.99 12.61 -20.25
N LYS A 175 2.93 11.70 -20.55
CA LYS A 175 2.79 10.27 -20.29
C LYS A 175 3.83 9.80 -19.31
N LEU A 176 3.45 8.83 -18.48
CA LEU A 176 4.31 8.22 -17.48
C LEU A 176 4.50 6.73 -17.79
N SER A 177 5.76 6.31 -17.74
CA SER A 177 6.14 4.90 -17.57
C SER A 177 6.92 4.76 -16.27
N LEU A 178 6.58 3.74 -15.49
CA LEU A 178 7.16 3.51 -14.17
C LEU A 178 7.52 2.03 -14.04
N ASN A 179 8.74 1.77 -13.59
CA ASN A 179 9.17 0.44 -13.15
C ASN A 179 9.57 0.55 -11.68
N VAL A 180 9.05 -0.35 -10.85
CA VAL A 180 9.36 -0.39 -9.42
C VAL A 180 9.89 -1.76 -9.03
N ALA A 181 10.85 -1.77 -8.10
CA ALA A 181 11.35 -2.97 -7.46
C ALA A 181 11.40 -2.74 -5.95
N TYR A 182 10.46 -3.32 -5.21
CA TYR A 182 10.28 -3.11 -3.77
C TYR A 182 10.49 -4.41 -3.01
N LYS A 183 11.30 -4.33 -1.95
CA LYS A 183 11.59 -5.47 -1.06
C LYS A 183 11.28 -5.09 0.38
N LEU A 184 10.37 -5.83 1.02
CA LEU A 184 10.11 -5.78 2.45
C LEU A 184 10.66 -7.05 3.09
N GLU A 185 11.68 -6.90 3.91
CA GLU A 185 12.31 -8.00 4.64
C GLU A 185 12.81 -7.48 5.99
N ASN A 186 12.61 -8.24 7.07
CA ASN A 186 13.02 -7.83 8.42
C ASN A 186 12.51 -6.42 8.81
N ASN A 187 11.26 -6.11 8.43
CA ASN A 187 10.63 -4.80 8.65
C ASN A 187 11.35 -3.62 7.99
N GLN A 188 12.26 -3.88 7.05
CA GLN A 188 12.94 -2.87 6.25
C GLN A 188 12.42 -2.90 4.82
N LEU A 189 12.03 -1.72 4.32
CA LEU A 189 11.60 -1.53 2.95
C LEU A 189 12.75 -0.94 2.14
N SER A 190 13.21 -1.68 1.13
CA SER A 190 14.06 -1.17 0.06
C SER A 190 13.20 -0.91 -1.16
N ALA A 191 13.37 0.25 -1.80
CA ALA A 191 12.55 0.67 -2.92
C ALA A 191 13.43 1.24 -4.04
N GLU A 192 13.26 0.74 -5.26
CA GLU A 192 13.84 1.31 -6.46
C GLU A 192 12.72 1.77 -7.40
N ASN A 193 12.85 2.97 -7.93
CA ASN A 193 11.86 3.60 -8.80
C ASN A 193 12.55 4.13 -10.07
N HIS A 194 12.16 3.61 -11.22
CA HIS A 194 12.58 4.11 -12.52
C HIS A 194 11.41 4.78 -13.21
N LEU A 195 11.44 6.12 -13.18
CA LEU A 195 10.40 6.99 -13.72
C LEU A 195 10.84 7.51 -15.10
N PHE A 196 9.96 7.40 -16.09
CA PHE A 196 10.12 8.04 -17.39
C PHE A 196 8.89 8.88 -17.71
N LEU A 197 9.14 10.16 -18.02
CA LEU A 197 8.11 11.12 -18.40
C LEU A 197 8.30 11.49 -19.88
N ASP A 198 7.24 11.37 -20.67
CA ASP A 198 7.24 11.78 -22.07
C ASP A 198 6.33 13.01 -22.27
N GLN A 199 6.84 14.02 -22.97
CA GLN A 199 6.14 15.27 -23.31
C GLN A 199 5.44 15.92 -22.10
N PHE A 200 6.07 15.90 -20.94
CA PHE A 200 5.51 16.46 -19.70
C PHE A 200 5.49 17.99 -19.72
N THR A 201 4.37 18.60 -19.33
CA THR A 201 4.23 20.05 -19.19
C THR A 201 3.25 20.39 -18.06
N PHE A 202 3.65 21.32 -17.19
CA PHE A 202 2.76 21.92 -16.21
C PHE A 202 1.80 22.89 -16.88
N GLY A 203 0.56 22.90 -16.42
CA GLY A 203 -0.46 23.87 -16.81
C GLY A 203 -0.59 25.00 -15.78
N ASN A 204 -1.85 25.37 -15.50
CA ASN A 204 -2.18 26.47 -14.61
C ASN A 204 -1.64 26.25 -13.19
N LYS A 205 -1.17 27.35 -12.56
CA LYS A 205 -0.80 27.38 -11.15
C LYS A 205 -2.02 27.12 -10.27
N VAL A 206 -1.81 26.43 -9.18
CA VAL A 206 -2.80 26.10 -8.16
C VAL A 206 -2.29 26.61 -6.82
N GLU A 207 -3.14 27.33 -6.09
CA GLU A 207 -2.85 27.69 -4.71
C GLU A 207 -2.98 26.46 -3.82
N SER A 208 -1.88 26.08 -3.17
CA SER A 208 -1.87 25.00 -2.18
C SER A 208 -0.91 25.37 -1.04
N PRO A 209 -1.34 25.24 0.22
CA PRO A 209 -0.47 25.49 1.37
C PRO A 209 0.67 24.47 1.49
N ASP A 210 0.50 23.28 0.90
CA ASP A 210 1.49 22.19 0.92
C ASP A 210 2.44 22.24 -0.30
N ALA A 211 2.30 23.25 -1.17
CA ALA A 211 3.13 23.35 -2.38
C ALA A 211 4.58 23.69 -2.04
N THR A 212 5.51 23.07 -2.76
CA THR A 212 6.93 23.37 -2.65
C THR A 212 7.25 24.81 -3.09
N SER A 213 8.25 25.41 -2.45
CA SER A 213 8.84 26.69 -2.88
C SER A 213 9.90 26.54 -3.98
N LEU A 214 10.31 25.32 -4.30
CA LEU A 214 11.33 25.04 -5.31
C LEU A 214 10.85 25.43 -6.72
N PRO A 215 11.75 25.88 -7.62
CA PRO A 215 11.40 26.31 -8.97
C PRO A 215 11.12 25.12 -9.91
N VAL A 216 9.96 24.48 -9.75
CA VAL A 216 9.59 23.24 -10.48
C VAL A 216 9.58 23.41 -12.01
N ASN A 217 9.14 24.56 -12.53
CA ASN A 217 9.17 24.83 -13.97
C ASN A 217 10.60 24.86 -14.52
N LEU A 218 11.57 25.35 -13.73
CA LEU A 218 12.98 25.33 -14.13
C LEU A 218 13.49 23.89 -14.16
N ALA A 219 13.17 23.08 -13.14
CA ALA A 219 13.57 21.67 -13.09
C ALA A 219 13.08 20.89 -14.33
N ILE A 220 11.83 21.08 -14.73
CA ILE A 220 11.25 20.42 -15.91
C ILE A 220 11.87 20.91 -17.22
N SER A 221 12.15 22.21 -17.37
CA SER A 221 12.83 22.70 -18.57
C SER A 221 14.23 22.11 -18.79
N ARG A 222 14.86 21.63 -17.70
CA ARG A 222 16.16 20.93 -17.72
C ARG A 222 16.01 19.43 -17.91
N LEU A 223 14.81 18.87 -17.74
CA LEU A 223 14.51 17.46 -17.94
C LEU A 223 14.40 17.14 -19.43
N ARG A 224 15.53 17.20 -20.15
CA ARG A 224 15.67 16.70 -21.52
C ARG A 224 16.54 15.46 -21.49
N ILE A 225 15.88 14.29 -21.52
CA ILE A 225 16.42 12.94 -21.77
C ILE A 225 17.76 12.64 -21.08
N THR A 226 17.72 12.44 -19.77
CA THR A 226 18.65 11.51 -19.10
C THR A 226 17.92 10.90 -17.91
N GLY A 227 17.86 9.57 -17.83
CA GLY A 227 17.11 8.85 -16.79
C GLY A 227 17.52 9.29 -15.39
N VAL A 228 16.56 9.82 -14.63
CA VAL A 228 16.77 10.20 -13.24
C VAL A 228 16.52 8.98 -12.37
N LYS A 229 17.57 8.50 -11.70
CA LYS A 229 17.47 7.55 -10.58
C LYS A 229 17.08 8.37 -9.35
N LEU A 230 15.83 8.28 -8.92
CA LEU A 230 15.42 8.81 -7.62
C LEU A 230 15.75 7.73 -6.57
N ILE A 231 16.65 8.07 -5.65
CA ILE A 231 17.13 7.23 -4.53
C ILE A 231 16.13 7.30 -3.39
#